data_AF-A0A7D3XR99-F1
#
_entry.id   AF-A0A7D3XR99-F1
#
_cell.length_a   1.000
_cell.length_b   1.000
_cell.length_c   1.000
_cell.angle_alpha   90.00
_cell.angle_beta   90.00
_cell.angle_gamma   90.00
#
_symmetry.space_group_name_H-M   'P 1'
#
loop_
_entity.id
_entity.type
_entity.pdbx_description
1 polymer ?
#
loop_
_entity_poly.entity_id
_entity_poly.type
_entity_poly.pdbx_seq_one_letter_code
_entity_poly.pdbx_strand_id
1 'polypeptide(L)'
;MMKKSILLTLCLILGIVAVKLSVIPLFQKPDEPLVVHDVNILSSLKRSAKEKGTLNYLVLGDSVARGMGSQKPVQGYGSLVAKGLGKEEISLKLINKGVSGQTSGKLAEYLQTPDIQEKIEEADLISLTIGGNDLVKVALDDQNLISVWNKFNSIQKDYGKNLTRILADIRRWNPDAPIILTTLYNPLSPDVAFYRISNSLLNNWNDTMKQTANRYPLTHVVDIHQRLQELQGNWLADQIHPNNKGYRMIAEGILDEIRSGEHVSASAE
;
A
#
# COMPACT_ATOMS: atom_id res chain seq x y z
N MET A 1 46.28 60.19 23.12
CA MET A 1 46.99 59.79 21.90
C MET A 1 46.68 58.32 21.64
N MET A 2 45.87 58.02 20.61
CA MET A 2 45.59 56.70 20.00
C MET A 2 45.26 55.54 20.97
N LYS A 3 44.07 54.92 20.99
CA LYS A 3 43.42 54.26 19.84
C LYS A 3 41.92 54.05 20.13
N LYS A 4 41.08 54.95 19.62
CA LYS A 4 39.64 54.73 19.36
C LYS A 4 39.42 53.76 18.16
N SER A 5 40.34 52.82 17.92
CA SER A 5 40.41 52.04 16.69
C SER A 5 40.38 50.52 16.89
N ILE A 6 39.87 50.05 18.03
CA ILE A 6 39.65 48.59 18.26
C ILE A 6 38.15 48.27 18.44
N LEU A 7 37.32 49.25 18.80
CA LEU A 7 35.88 49.03 18.97
C LEU A 7 35.06 49.17 17.67
N LEU A 8 35.65 49.71 16.59
CA LEU A 8 34.98 49.78 15.28
C LEU A 8 35.24 48.56 14.39
N THR A 9 36.21 47.71 14.72
CA THR A 9 36.53 46.51 13.92
C THR A 9 35.76 45.26 14.39
N LEU A 10 35.14 45.29 15.57
CA LEU A 10 34.34 44.18 16.08
C LEU A 10 32.84 44.26 15.66
N CYS A 11 32.32 45.46 15.39
CA CYS A 11 30.94 45.62 14.88
C CYS A 11 30.81 45.34 13.38
N LEU A 12 31.90 45.39 12.60
CA LEU A 12 31.84 45.05 11.17
C LEU A 12 31.89 43.54 10.91
N ILE A 13 32.43 42.74 11.84
CA ILE A 13 32.50 41.27 11.70
C ILE A 13 31.18 40.60 12.11
N LEU A 14 30.43 41.18 13.05
CA LEU A 14 29.09 40.70 13.41
C LEU A 14 28.02 41.05 12.35
N GLY A 15 28.20 42.15 11.59
CA GLY A 15 27.31 42.50 10.47
C GLY A 15 27.47 41.63 9.23
N ILE A 16 28.66 41.08 8.98
CA ILE A 16 28.91 40.22 7.80
C ILE A 16 28.46 38.76 8.04
N VAL A 17 28.40 38.31 9.29
CA VAL A 17 27.82 36.99 9.63
C VAL A 17 26.29 37.03 9.66
N ALA A 18 25.68 38.17 9.99
CA ALA A 18 24.22 38.31 9.98
C ALA A 18 23.61 38.50 8.57
N VAL A 19 24.36 39.01 7.58
CA VAL A 19 23.86 39.25 6.21
C VAL A 19 24.14 38.08 5.24
N LYS A 20 24.91 37.07 5.64
CA LYS A 20 25.10 35.81 4.89
C LYS A 20 24.24 34.64 5.39
N LEU A 21 23.11 34.93 6.05
CA LEU A 21 22.11 33.94 6.45
C LEU A 21 20.73 34.19 5.84
N SER A 22 20.65 35.05 4.82
CA SER A 22 19.38 35.46 4.20
C SER A 22 19.28 35.11 2.73
N VAL A 23 19.94 34.04 2.27
CA VAL A 23 19.56 33.33 1.03
C VAL A 23 19.97 31.87 1.15
N ILE A 24 19.41 31.17 2.14
CA ILE A 24 19.13 29.74 1.89
C ILE A 24 18.11 29.80 0.74
N PRO A 25 18.36 29.22 -0.44
CA PRO A 25 17.27 29.07 -1.39
C PRO A 25 16.20 28.38 -0.58
N LEU A 26 15.05 29.05 -0.38
CA LEU A 26 13.85 28.39 0.10
C LEU A 26 13.87 27.08 -0.65
N PHE A 27 14.01 25.96 0.06
CA PHE A 27 13.68 24.69 -0.55
C PHE A 27 12.30 24.99 -1.10
N GLN A 28 12.20 25.15 -2.42
CA GLN A 28 10.92 25.13 -3.07
C GLN A 28 10.40 23.80 -2.55
N LYS A 29 9.37 23.87 -1.71
CA LYS A 29 8.57 22.70 -1.41
C LYS A 29 8.39 22.08 -2.79
N PRO A 30 8.95 20.88 -3.06
CA PRO A 30 8.84 20.30 -4.39
C PRO A 30 7.37 20.45 -4.74
N ASP A 31 7.09 21.02 -5.92
CA ASP A 31 5.71 21.28 -6.35
C ASP A 31 4.89 20.10 -5.86
N GLU A 32 3.91 20.38 -4.98
CA GLU A 32 2.99 19.34 -4.55
C GLU A 32 2.63 18.62 -5.83
N PRO A 33 2.92 17.31 -5.95
CA PRO A 33 2.59 16.62 -7.18
C PRO A 33 1.14 16.99 -7.45
N LEU A 34 0.86 17.51 -8.64
CA LEU A 34 -0.50 17.76 -9.09
C LEU A 34 -1.16 16.39 -9.10
N VAL A 35 -1.63 15.95 -7.94
CA VAL A 35 -2.30 14.68 -7.84
C VAL A 35 -3.69 14.96 -8.32
N VAL A 36 -3.89 14.68 -9.59
CA VAL A 36 -5.23 14.51 -10.15
C VAL A 36 -5.78 13.25 -9.48
N HIS A 37 -6.28 13.40 -8.25
CA HIS A 37 -6.89 12.34 -7.45
C HIS A 37 -8.41 12.25 -7.66
N ASP A 38 -8.96 12.93 -8.66
CA ASP A 38 -10.41 13.01 -8.85
C ASP A 38 -10.96 12.01 -9.87
N VAL A 39 -10.42 10.79 -9.91
CA VAL A 39 -11.13 9.68 -10.56
C VAL A 39 -11.86 8.90 -9.48
N ASN A 40 -13.17 9.14 -9.37
CA ASN A 40 -14.07 8.27 -8.63
C ASN A 40 -13.98 6.86 -9.25
N ILE A 41 -13.36 5.92 -8.53
CA ILE A 41 -13.09 4.55 -8.98
C ILE A 41 -14.38 3.87 -9.42
N LEU A 42 -15.42 3.96 -8.58
CA LEU A 42 -16.71 3.34 -8.87
C LEU A 42 -17.33 3.85 -10.17
N SER A 43 -17.31 5.17 -10.39
CA SER A 43 -17.84 5.79 -11.61
C SER A 43 -17.06 5.35 -12.85
N SER A 44 -15.73 5.24 -12.73
CA SER A 44 -14.89 4.71 -13.81
C SER A 44 -15.25 3.26 -14.15
N LEU A 45 -15.38 2.40 -13.14
CA LEU A 45 -15.78 1.00 -13.32
C LEU A 45 -17.19 0.88 -13.91
N LYS A 46 -18.17 1.68 -13.46
CA LYS A 46 -19.53 1.71 -14.04
C LYS A 46 -19.50 2.07 -15.52
N ARG A 47 -18.70 3.06 -15.92
CA ARG A 47 -18.53 3.45 -17.33
C ARG A 47 -17.92 2.30 -18.14
N SER A 48 -16.80 1.73 -17.69
CA SER A 48 -16.16 0.61 -18.37
C SER A 48 -17.10 -0.60 -18.47
N ALA A 49 -17.89 -0.90 -17.44
CA ALA A 49 -18.86 -1.99 -17.47
C ALA A 49 -19.97 -1.77 -18.51
N LYS A 50 -20.43 -0.53 -18.71
CA LYS A 50 -21.40 -0.21 -19.78
C LYS A 50 -20.81 -0.42 -21.18
N GLU A 51 -19.51 -0.17 -21.36
CA GLU A 51 -18.83 -0.27 -22.65
C GLU A 51 -18.42 -1.72 -22.98
N LYS A 52 -17.84 -2.43 -22.01
CA LYS A 52 -17.22 -3.75 -22.17
C LYS A 52 -18.11 -4.90 -21.68
N GLY A 53 -19.14 -4.61 -20.89
CA GLY A 53 -19.94 -5.62 -20.19
C GLY A 53 -19.21 -6.14 -18.94
N THR A 54 -18.60 -7.33 -19.05
CA THR A 54 -17.87 -7.94 -17.93
C THR A 54 -16.42 -7.45 -17.91
N LEU A 55 -16.00 -6.93 -16.76
CA LEU A 55 -14.66 -6.41 -16.54
C LEU A 55 -13.73 -7.45 -15.92
N ASN A 56 -12.43 -7.32 -16.14
CA ASN A 56 -11.42 -8.19 -15.53
C ASN A 56 -10.96 -7.60 -14.19
N TYR A 57 -11.10 -8.39 -13.11
CA TYR A 57 -10.56 -8.05 -11.80
C TYR A 57 -9.38 -8.95 -11.46
N LEU A 58 -8.18 -8.37 -11.49
CA LEU A 58 -6.93 -9.07 -11.22
C LEU A 58 -6.54 -8.93 -9.73
N VAL A 59 -6.34 -10.06 -9.07
CA VAL A 59 -5.81 -10.11 -7.70
C VAL A 59 -4.37 -10.62 -7.75
N LEU A 60 -3.42 -9.80 -7.30
CA LEU A 60 -1.99 -10.12 -7.23
C LEU A 60 -1.52 -10.13 -5.77
N GLY A 61 -0.51 -10.94 -5.47
CA GLY A 61 0.10 -10.93 -4.15
C GLY A 61 0.46 -12.29 -3.61
N ASP A 62 0.41 -12.40 -2.29
CA ASP A 62 0.82 -13.59 -1.54
C ASP A 62 -0.34 -14.54 -1.18
N SER A 63 -0.21 -15.27 -0.06
CA SER A 63 -1.23 -16.19 0.45
C SER A 63 -2.53 -15.49 0.84
N VAL A 64 -2.48 -14.24 1.28
CA VAL A 64 -3.68 -13.47 1.63
C VAL A 64 -4.45 -13.09 0.36
N ALA A 65 -3.73 -12.64 -0.68
CA ALA A 65 -4.32 -12.42 -2.01
C ALA A 65 -4.95 -13.70 -2.58
N ARG A 66 -4.28 -14.85 -2.39
CA ARG A 66 -4.79 -16.17 -2.78
C ARG A 66 -6.06 -16.60 -2.02
N GLY A 67 -6.30 -16.07 -0.82
CA GLY A 67 -7.45 -16.41 0.01
C GLY A 67 -7.22 -17.54 1.03
N MET A 68 -5.96 -17.88 1.34
CA MET A 68 -5.62 -18.90 2.35
C MET A 68 -6.31 -18.61 3.69
N GLY A 69 -6.90 -19.64 4.32
CA GLY A 69 -7.66 -19.48 5.57
C GLY A 69 -9.17 -19.24 5.39
N SER A 70 -9.64 -18.97 4.17
CA SER A 70 -11.09 -18.96 3.88
C SER A 70 -11.67 -20.38 3.73
N GLN A 71 -12.93 -20.56 4.13
CA GLN A 71 -13.64 -21.84 3.97
C GLN A 71 -13.83 -22.20 2.50
N LYS A 72 -14.04 -23.49 2.23
CA LYS A 72 -14.20 -24.00 0.85
C LYS A 72 -15.58 -23.65 0.26
N PRO A 73 -15.65 -23.32 -1.05
CA PRO A 73 -14.51 -23.05 -1.92
C PRO A 73 -13.78 -21.77 -1.47
N VAL A 74 -12.44 -21.80 -1.50
CA VAL A 74 -11.58 -20.68 -1.11
C VAL A 74 -12.01 -19.46 -1.91
N GLN A 75 -12.47 -18.44 -1.20
CA GLN A 75 -13.12 -17.27 -1.79
C GLN A 75 -12.24 -16.02 -1.61
N GLY A 76 -11.46 -15.95 -0.52
CA GLY A 76 -10.62 -14.79 -0.20
C GLY A 76 -11.39 -13.47 -0.18
N TYR A 77 -10.70 -12.33 -0.18
CA TYR A 77 -11.36 -11.04 -0.32
C TYR A 77 -11.77 -10.77 -1.79
N GLY A 78 -11.04 -11.32 -2.76
CA GLY A 78 -11.27 -11.07 -4.19
C GLY A 78 -12.68 -11.45 -4.64
N SER A 79 -13.19 -12.60 -4.25
CA SER A 79 -14.56 -13.00 -4.61
C SER A 79 -15.62 -12.15 -3.91
N LEU A 80 -15.35 -11.70 -2.68
CA LEU A 80 -16.25 -10.86 -1.90
C LEU A 80 -16.35 -9.45 -2.50
N VAL A 81 -15.24 -8.90 -2.98
CA VAL A 81 -15.21 -7.64 -3.74
C VAL A 81 -15.98 -7.80 -5.05
N ALA A 82 -15.73 -8.87 -5.82
CA ALA A 82 -16.46 -9.14 -7.05
C ALA A 82 -17.97 -9.25 -6.84
N LYS A 83 -18.39 -9.97 -5.78
CA LYS A 83 -19.80 -10.08 -5.37
C LYS A 83 -20.37 -8.73 -4.91
N GLY A 84 -19.57 -7.92 -4.22
CA GLY A 84 -19.96 -6.60 -3.74
C GLY A 84 -20.28 -5.67 -4.91
N LEU A 85 -19.37 -5.55 -5.86
CA LEU A 85 -19.53 -4.72 -7.06
C LEU A 85 -20.60 -5.27 -8.03
N GLY A 86 -20.82 -6.59 -8.05
CA GLY A 86 -21.94 -7.18 -8.80
C GLY A 86 -23.32 -6.70 -8.33
N LYS A 87 -23.47 -6.28 -7.07
CA LYS A 87 -24.70 -5.63 -6.58
C LYS A 87 -24.88 -4.20 -7.08
N GLU A 88 -23.81 -3.61 -7.61
CA GLU A 88 -23.76 -2.26 -8.18
C GLU A 88 -23.75 -2.34 -9.72
N GLU A 89 -24.22 -3.46 -10.27
CA GLU A 89 -24.31 -3.76 -11.70
C GLU A 89 -22.95 -3.81 -12.43
N ILE A 90 -21.85 -3.96 -11.69
CA ILE A 90 -20.51 -4.15 -12.25
C ILE A 90 -20.16 -5.64 -12.22
N SER A 91 -20.29 -6.30 -13.37
CA SER A 91 -19.91 -7.70 -13.52
C SER A 91 -18.38 -7.83 -13.60
N LEU A 92 -17.79 -8.58 -12.66
CA LEU A 92 -16.35 -8.82 -12.60
C LEU A 92 -16.01 -10.30 -12.84
N LYS A 93 -15.14 -10.56 -13.82
CA LYS A 93 -14.41 -11.82 -13.96
C LYS A 93 -13.19 -11.78 -13.04
N LEU A 94 -13.26 -12.51 -11.93
CA LEU A 94 -12.15 -12.61 -10.98
C LEU A 94 -11.02 -13.47 -11.55
N ILE A 95 -9.82 -12.89 -11.63
CA ILE A 95 -8.57 -13.54 -12.03
C ILE A 95 -7.62 -13.47 -10.83
N ASN A 96 -7.58 -14.52 -10.01
CA ASN A 96 -6.71 -14.56 -8.83
C ASN A 96 -5.37 -15.22 -9.15
N LYS A 97 -4.30 -14.44 -9.06
CA LYS A 97 -2.91 -14.85 -9.29
C LYS A 97 -2.06 -14.73 -8.00
N GLY A 98 -2.70 -14.84 -6.82
CA GLY A 98 -2.02 -14.90 -5.54
C GLY A 98 -1.23 -16.20 -5.35
N VAL A 99 0.01 -16.07 -4.87
CA VAL A 99 0.96 -17.18 -4.68
C VAL A 99 1.39 -17.28 -3.22
N SER A 100 1.16 -18.43 -2.57
CA SER A 100 1.55 -18.60 -1.16
C SER A 100 3.06 -18.47 -0.97
N GLY A 101 3.48 -17.75 0.08
CA GLY A 101 4.90 -17.53 0.39
C GLY A 101 5.63 -16.54 -0.54
N GLN A 102 4.89 -15.85 -1.42
CA GLN A 102 5.45 -14.84 -2.32
C GLN A 102 5.98 -13.64 -1.52
N THR A 103 7.23 -13.26 -1.75
CA THR A 103 7.81 -11.99 -1.26
C THR A 103 7.68 -10.90 -2.32
N SER A 104 7.86 -9.64 -1.94
CA SER A 104 7.81 -8.51 -2.88
C SER A 104 8.81 -8.67 -4.05
N GLY A 105 10.03 -9.15 -3.77
CA GLY A 105 11.04 -9.41 -4.81
C GLY A 105 10.60 -10.48 -5.81
N LYS A 106 10.05 -11.60 -5.33
CA LYS A 106 9.53 -12.66 -6.19
C LYS A 106 8.32 -12.23 -6.99
N LEU A 107 7.45 -11.39 -6.41
CA LEU A 107 6.33 -10.81 -7.16
C LEU A 107 6.83 -9.91 -8.30
N ALA A 108 7.85 -9.08 -8.05
CA ALA A 108 8.43 -8.24 -9.09
C ALA A 108 9.00 -9.05 -10.27
N GLU A 109 9.56 -10.23 -10.01
CA GLU A 109 9.98 -11.19 -11.06
C GLU A 109 8.77 -11.86 -11.73
N TYR A 110 7.77 -12.28 -10.95
CA TYR A 110 6.57 -12.95 -11.45
C TYR A 110 5.77 -12.08 -12.43
N LEU A 111 5.75 -10.76 -12.20
CA LEU A 111 5.10 -9.80 -13.09
C LEU A 111 5.70 -9.81 -14.50
N GLN A 112 6.98 -10.17 -14.65
CA GLN A 112 7.66 -10.22 -15.95
C GLN A 112 7.30 -11.46 -16.78
N THR A 113 6.50 -12.38 -16.24
CA THR A 113 6.06 -13.55 -17.00
C THR A 113 4.98 -13.14 -18.02
N PRO A 114 5.01 -13.65 -19.27
CA PRO A 114 4.07 -13.23 -20.31
C PRO A 114 2.59 -13.38 -19.93
N ASP A 115 2.22 -14.47 -19.24
CA ASP A 115 0.86 -14.68 -18.73
C ASP A 115 0.42 -13.56 -17.77
N ILE A 116 1.30 -13.12 -16.86
CA ILE A 116 0.94 -12.10 -15.88
C ILE A 116 0.94 -10.71 -16.49
N GLN A 117 1.87 -10.42 -17.39
CA GLN A 117 1.85 -9.18 -18.16
C GLN A 117 0.52 -9.05 -18.93
N GLU A 118 0.09 -10.08 -19.66
CA GLU A 118 -1.20 -10.09 -20.38
C GLU A 118 -2.37 -9.80 -19.41
N LYS A 119 -2.38 -10.44 -18.23
CA LYS A 119 -3.45 -10.19 -17.25
C LYS A 119 -3.42 -8.80 -16.65
N ILE A 120 -2.26 -8.17 -16.54
CA ILE A 120 -2.15 -6.76 -16.13
C ILE A 120 -2.69 -5.86 -17.23
N GLU A 121 -2.29 -6.06 -18.48
CA GLU A 121 -2.75 -5.26 -19.64
C GLU A 121 -4.28 -5.32 -19.78
N GLU A 122 -4.88 -6.48 -19.55
CA GLU A 122 -6.33 -6.71 -19.67
C GLU A 122 -7.15 -6.28 -18.43
N ALA A 123 -6.51 -5.92 -17.32
CA ALA A 123 -7.22 -5.65 -16.07
C ALA A 123 -7.99 -4.31 -16.09
N ASP A 124 -9.19 -4.31 -15.54
CA ASP A 124 -9.97 -3.08 -15.29
C ASP A 124 -9.94 -2.68 -13.81
N LEU A 125 -9.59 -3.61 -12.92
CA LEU A 125 -9.36 -3.38 -11.50
C LEU A 125 -8.22 -4.31 -11.06
N ILE A 126 -7.29 -3.77 -10.26
CA ILE A 126 -6.19 -4.56 -9.69
C ILE A 126 -6.24 -4.42 -8.17
N SER A 127 -6.18 -5.53 -7.44
CA SER A 127 -5.88 -5.50 -6.00
C SER A 127 -4.55 -6.18 -5.72
N LEU A 128 -3.78 -5.60 -4.79
CA LEU A 128 -2.45 -6.09 -4.45
C LEU A 128 -2.29 -6.20 -2.92
N THR A 129 -1.85 -7.39 -2.46
CA THR A 129 -1.48 -7.64 -1.07
C THR A 129 -0.11 -8.31 -1.02
N ILE A 130 0.93 -7.60 -0.56
CA ILE A 130 2.31 -8.11 -0.54
C ILE A 130 3.16 -7.44 0.53
N GLY A 131 4.13 -8.16 1.09
CA GLY A 131 5.14 -7.65 2.02
C GLY A 131 5.28 -8.45 3.31
N GLY A 132 4.26 -9.18 3.73
CA GLY A 132 4.31 -9.96 4.98
C GLY A 132 5.41 -11.03 4.94
N ASN A 133 5.56 -11.71 3.81
CA ASN A 133 6.59 -12.74 3.65
C ASN A 133 8.01 -12.19 3.61
N ASP A 134 8.21 -10.90 3.28
CA ASP A 134 9.53 -10.26 3.34
C ASP A 134 10.03 -10.19 4.78
N LEU A 135 9.13 -10.01 5.75
CA LEU A 135 9.42 -10.07 7.18
C LEU A 135 9.56 -11.53 7.67
N VAL A 136 8.61 -12.40 7.30
CA VAL A 136 8.60 -13.81 7.75
C VAL A 136 9.82 -14.58 7.26
N LYS A 137 10.27 -14.33 6.02
CA LYS A 137 11.42 -15.03 5.44
C LYS A 137 12.69 -14.87 6.28
N VAL A 138 12.97 -13.67 6.77
CA VAL A 138 14.17 -13.41 7.58
C VAL A 138 14.11 -14.13 8.94
N ALA A 139 12.94 -14.16 9.57
CA ALA A 139 12.75 -14.92 10.80
C ALA A 139 13.00 -16.42 10.59
N LEU A 140 12.54 -16.98 9.47
CA LEU A 140 12.72 -18.39 9.13
C LEU A 140 14.17 -18.73 8.76
N ASP A 141 14.79 -17.92 7.90
CA ASP A 141 16.16 -18.15 7.43
C ASP A 141 17.17 -18.08 8.59
N ASP A 142 16.99 -17.13 9.52
CA ASP A 142 17.86 -17.00 10.70
C ASP A 142 17.39 -17.83 11.90
N GLN A 143 16.25 -18.52 11.80
CA GLN A 143 15.55 -19.24 12.88
C GLN A 143 15.41 -18.40 14.17
N ASN A 144 15.25 -17.08 14.04
CA ASN A 144 15.27 -16.15 15.15
C ASN A 144 14.43 -14.91 14.87
N LEU A 145 13.37 -14.69 15.65
CA LEU A 145 12.50 -13.52 15.50
C LEU A 145 13.21 -12.18 15.78
N ILE A 146 14.28 -12.19 16.58
CA ILE A 146 15.09 -10.99 16.89
C ILE A 146 15.80 -10.49 15.63
N SER A 147 16.11 -11.37 14.68
CA SER A 147 16.83 -10.96 13.47
C SER A 147 16.02 -10.02 12.58
N VAL A 148 14.68 -10.15 12.58
CA VAL A 148 13.78 -9.24 11.89
C VAL A 148 13.95 -7.81 12.41
N TRP A 149 14.13 -7.63 13.73
CA TRP A 149 14.36 -6.30 14.30
C TRP A 149 15.70 -5.72 13.89
N ASN A 150 16.77 -6.50 13.98
CA ASN A 150 18.11 -6.05 13.62
C ASN A 150 18.24 -5.71 12.12
N LYS A 151 17.51 -6.44 11.27
CA LYS A 151 17.54 -6.28 9.81
C LYS A 151 16.37 -5.45 9.28
N PHE A 152 15.46 -4.97 10.14
CA PHE A 152 14.18 -4.36 9.73
C PHE A 152 14.37 -3.27 8.68
N ASN A 153 15.26 -2.31 8.93
CA ASN A 153 15.51 -1.20 8.02
C ASN A 153 16.00 -1.68 6.64
N SER A 154 16.81 -2.75 6.59
CA SER A 154 17.28 -3.31 5.32
C SER A 154 16.14 -4.00 4.56
N ILE A 155 15.35 -4.81 5.25
CA ILE A 155 14.19 -5.52 4.67
C ILE A 155 13.18 -4.50 4.14
N GLN A 156 12.85 -3.48 4.94
CA GLN A 156 11.93 -2.41 4.56
C GLN A 156 12.44 -1.61 3.37
N LYS A 157 13.75 -1.32 3.31
CA LYS A 157 14.36 -0.65 2.17
C LYS A 157 14.24 -1.48 0.89
N ASP A 158 14.49 -2.78 0.95
CA ASP A 158 14.37 -3.66 -0.22
C ASP A 158 12.91 -3.84 -0.63
N TYR A 159 11.99 -3.96 0.33
CA TYR A 159 10.56 -3.92 0.06
C TYR A 159 10.14 -2.64 -0.68
N GLY A 160 10.57 -1.47 -0.23
CA GLY A 160 10.26 -0.20 -0.90
C GLY A 160 10.74 -0.16 -2.35
N LYS A 161 11.95 -0.68 -2.63
CA LYS A 161 12.46 -0.81 -4.02
C LYS A 161 11.62 -1.78 -4.84
N ASN A 162 11.27 -2.94 -4.27
CA ASN A 162 10.48 -3.95 -4.96
C ASN A 162 9.06 -3.45 -5.25
N LEU A 163 8.42 -2.77 -4.29
CA LEU A 163 7.10 -2.16 -4.49
C LEU A 163 7.15 -1.06 -5.54
N THR A 164 8.20 -0.22 -5.55
CA THR A 164 8.44 0.76 -6.62
C THR A 164 8.49 0.08 -7.98
N ARG A 165 9.25 -1.01 -8.11
CA ARG A 165 9.33 -1.79 -9.36
C ARG A 165 7.98 -2.38 -9.75
N ILE A 166 7.28 -3.02 -8.81
CA ILE A 166 5.96 -3.62 -9.04
C ILE A 166 4.96 -2.59 -9.57
N LEU A 167 4.83 -1.44 -8.91
CA LEU A 167 3.89 -0.41 -9.31
C LEU A 167 4.29 0.25 -10.63
N ALA A 168 5.59 0.43 -10.89
CA ALA A 168 6.09 0.91 -12.17
C ALA A 168 5.79 -0.06 -13.32
N ASP A 169 6.00 -1.37 -13.12
CA ASP A 169 5.70 -2.39 -14.12
C ASP A 169 4.20 -2.46 -14.41
N ILE A 170 3.36 -2.47 -13.36
CA ILE A 170 1.89 -2.45 -13.53
C ILE A 170 1.47 -1.20 -14.32
N ARG A 171 1.98 -0.02 -13.96
CA ARG A 171 1.62 1.24 -14.64
C ARG A 171 2.14 1.33 -16.06
N ARG A 172 3.29 0.71 -16.34
CA ARG A 172 3.85 0.64 -17.69
C ARG A 172 2.96 -0.17 -18.63
N TRP A 173 2.41 -1.28 -18.15
CA TRP A 173 1.56 -2.16 -18.97
C TRP A 173 0.09 -1.76 -18.93
N ASN A 174 -0.35 -1.13 -17.85
CA ASN A 174 -1.72 -0.66 -17.67
C ASN A 174 -1.75 0.72 -16.98
N PRO A 175 -1.79 1.80 -17.77
CA PRO A 175 -1.80 3.16 -17.23
C PRO A 175 -3.12 3.53 -16.54
N ASP A 176 -4.22 2.84 -16.85
CA ASP A 176 -5.58 3.30 -16.55
C ASP A 176 -6.27 2.51 -15.42
N ALA A 177 -5.88 1.26 -15.17
CA ALA A 177 -6.55 0.45 -14.15
C ALA A 177 -6.28 0.96 -12.72
N PRO A 178 -7.30 1.21 -11.90
CA PRO A 178 -7.13 1.48 -10.49
C PRO A 178 -6.45 0.29 -9.78
N ILE A 179 -5.43 0.60 -8.98
CA ILE A 179 -4.74 -0.35 -8.10
C ILE A 179 -5.19 -0.11 -6.68
N ILE A 180 -5.72 -1.13 -6.02
CA ILE A 180 -6.06 -1.13 -4.61
C ILE A 180 -5.04 -1.95 -3.85
N LEU A 181 -4.16 -1.28 -3.10
CA LEU A 181 -3.15 -1.89 -2.26
C LEU A 181 -3.69 -2.02 -0.83
N THR A 182 -3.49 -3.15 -0.15
CA THR A 182 -3.87 -3.26 1.27
C THR A 182 -2.64 -3.17 2.16
N THR A 183 -2.76 -2.44 3.27
CA THR A 183 -1.72 -2.42 4.32
C THR A 183 -1.45 -3.83 4.87
N LEU A 184 -0.29 -4.04 5.47
CA LEU A 184 -0.07 -5.25 6.28
C LEU A 184 -0.80 -5.11 7.62
N TYR A 185 -1.18 -6.24 8.21
CA TYR A 185 -1.79 -6.32 9.54
C TYR A 185 -0.86 -7.05 10.52
N ASN A 186 -1.09 -6.84 11.82
CA ASN A 186 -0.39 -7.58 12.87
C ASN A 186 -1.26 -8.75 13.33
N PRO A 187 -0.86 -10.01 13.10
CA PRO A 187 -1.63 -11.16 13.57
C PRO A 187 -1.44 -11.45 15.07
N LEU A 188 -0.48 -10.79 15.73
CA LEU A 188 -0.27 -10.98 17.16
C LEU A 188 -1.45 -10.45 17.98
N SER A 189 -1.80 -11.19 19.03
CA SER A 189 -2.81 -10.76 19.98
C SER A 189 -2.29 -9.62 20.88
N PRO A 190 -3.13 -8.64 21.27
CA PRO A 190 -2.70 -7.48 22.08
C PRO A 190 -2.08 -7.81 23.44
N ASP A 191 -2.33 -9.01 23.99
CA ASP A 191 -1.80 -9.50 25.26
C ASP A 191 -0.35 -10.01 25.17
N VAL A 192 0.19 -10.21 23.96
CA VAL A 192 1.57 -10.66 23.77
C VAL A 192 2.56 -9.52 24.03
N ALA A 193 3.61 -9.77 24.82
CA ALA A 193 4.59 -8.76 25.24
C ALA A 193 5.21 -7.94 24.10
N PHE A 194 5.42 -8.55 22.94
CA PHE A 194 6.03 -7.90 21.76
C PHE A 194 5.03 -7.18 20.85
N TYR A 195 3.73 -7.20 21.16
CA TYR A 195 2.68 -6.62 20.33
C TYR A 195 2.92 -5.14 20.00
N ARG A 196 3.26 -4.32 21.02
CA ARG A 196 3.49 -2.87 20.84
C ARG A 196 4.67 -2.58 19.90
N ILE A 197 5.76 -3.33 20.06
CA ILE A 197 6.97 -3.18 19.23
C ILE A 197 6.65 -3.61 17.80
N SER A 198 5.97 -4.75 17.64
CA SER A 198 5.52 -5.25 16.33
C SER A 198 4.61 -4.26 15.61
N ASN A 199 3.64 -3.65 16.29
CA ASN A 199 2.79 -2.59 15.72
C ASN A 199 3.59 -1.35 15.31
N SER A 200 4.57 -0.92 16.11
CA SER A 200 5.40 0.23 15.76
C SER A 200 6.18 0.00 14.47
N LEU A 201 6.73 -1.20 14.30
CA LEU A 201 7.45 -1.57 13.07
C LEU A 201 6.51 -1.72 11.89
N LEU A 202 5.35 -2.34 12.10
CA LEU A 202 4.32 -2.48 11.08
C LEU A 202 3.80 -1.13 10.60
N ASN A 203 3.62 -0.16 11.50
CA ASN A 203 3.22 1.20 11.13
C ASN A 203 4.26 1.85 10.23
N ASN A 204 5.54 1.79 10.59
CA ASN A 204 6.62 2.28 9.73
C ASN A 204 6.63 1.57 8.35
N TRP A 205 6.39 0.25 8.34
CA TRP A 205 6.24 -0.51 7.10
C TRP A 205 5.10 0.02 6.23
N ASN A 206 3.92 0.17 6.82
CA ASN A 206 2.73 0.68 6.15
C ASN A 206 2.91 2.14 5.69
N ASP A 207 3.66 2.96 6.42
CA ASP A 207 4.01 4.32 6.00
C ASP A 207 4.91 4.30 4.75
N THR A 208 5.91 3.41 4.71
CA THR A 208 6.74 3.22 3.51
C THR A 208 5.92 2.76 2.31
N MET A 209 4.97 1.85 2.53
CA MET A 209 4.02 1.40 1.52
C MET A 209 3.18 2.58 0.99
N LYS A 210 2.54 3.34 1.87
CA LYS A 210 1.72 4.52 1.54
C LYS A 210 2.54 5.57 0.76
N GLN A 211 3.74 5.90 1.24
CA GLN A 211 4.64 6.84 0.57
C GLN A 211 5.10 6.38 -0.82
N THR A 212 5.23 5.07 -1.04
CA THR A 212 5.59 4.51 -2.34
C THR A 212 4.39 4.52 -3.28
N ALA A 213 3.22 4.08 -2.80
CA ALA A 213 1.98 4.03 -3.56
C ALA A 213 1.54 5.41 -4.06
N ASN A 214 1.64 6.44 -3.22
CA ASN A 214 1.24 7.82 -3.57
C ASN A 214 2.04 8.45 -4.71
N ARG A 215 3.12 7.82 -5.17
CA ARG A 215 3.91 8.28 -6.33
C ARG A 215 3.33 7.81 -7.66
N TYR A 216 2.36 6.92 -7.63
CA TYR A 216 1.76 6.32 -8.82
C TYR A 216 0.29 6.72 -8.94
N PRO A 217 -0.15 7.16 -10.13
CA PRO A 217 -1.54 7.56 -10.34
C PRO A 217 -2.48 6.37 -10.12
N LEU A 218 -3.74 6.67 -9.78
CA LEU A 218 -4.82 5.69 -9.61
C LEU A 218 -4.44 4.53 -8.66
N THR A 219 -3.60 4.80 -7.66
CA THR A 219 -3.11 3.81 -6.70
C THR A 219 -3.59 4.21 -5.31
N HIS A 220 -4.43 3.37 -4.72
CA HIS A 220 -5.11 3.63 -3.45
C HIS A 220 -4.63 2.63 -2.41
N VAL A 221 -4.44 3.09 -1.17
CA VAL A 221 -4.04 2.23 -0.07
C VAL A 221 -5.17 2.11 0.94
N VAL A 222 -5.68 0.89 1.11
CA VAL A 222 -6.72 0.56 2.07
C VAL A 222 -6.07 0.13 3.38
N ASP A 223 -6.38 0.86 4.46
CA ASP A 223 -5.93 0.49 5.80
C ASP A 223 -6.79 -0.66 6.34
N ILE A 224 -6.28 -1.87 6.20
CA ILE A 224 -6.88 -3.08 6.79
C ILE A 224 -6.31 -3.38 8.18
N HIS A 225 -5.18 -2.75 8.55
CA HIS A 225 -4.54 -2.98 9.84
C HIS A 225 -5.46 -2.57 10.98
N GLN A 226 -5.94 -1.33 10.94
CA GLN A 226 -6.84 -0.80 11.95
C GLN A 226 -8.18 -1.56 11.97
N ARG A 227 -8.77 -1.79 10.78
CA ARG A 227 -10.05 -2.50 10.62
C ARG A 227 -10.04 -3.90 11.24
N LEU A 228 -8.92 -4.63 11.10
CA LEU A 228 -8.79 -5.97 11.68
C LEU A 228 -8.52 -5.94 13.19
N GLN A 229 -7.80 -4.93 13.70
CA GLN A 229 -7.57 -4.79 15.14
C GLN A 229 -8.88 -4.56 15.92
N GLU A 230 -9.83 -3.84 15.34
CA GLU A 230 -11.15 -3.60 15.93
C GLU A 230 -11.95 -4.89 16.15
N LEU A 231 -11.60 -6.00 15.46
CA LEU A 231 -12.25 -7.30 15.63
C LEU A 231 -11.75 -8.12 16.83
N GLN A 232 -10.77 -7.63 17.61
CA GLN A 232 -10.28 -8.24 18.85
C GLN A 232 -9.93 -9.74 18.73
N GLY A 233 -9.24 -10.12 17.65
CA GLY A 233 -8.62 -11.44 17.50
C GLY A 233 -9.46 -12.55 16.87
N ASN A 234 -10.77 -12.37 16.68
CA ASN A 234 -11.62 -13.40 16.04
C ASN A 234 -11.66 -13.30 14.50
N TRP A 235 -10.51 -13.15 13.85
CA TRP A 235 -10.44 -12.92 12.40
C TRP A 235 -9.34 -13.74 11.69
N LEU A 236 -8.58 -14.54 12.43
CA LEU A 236 -7.57 -15.44 11.89
C LEU A 236 -8.09 -16.88 11.78
N ALA A 237 -7.65 -17.60 10.77
CA ALA A 237 -7.92 -19.04 10.57
C ALA A 237 -6.78 -19.91 11.13
N ASP A 238 -5.57 -19.36 11.12
CA ASP A 238 -4.37 -19.94 11.70
C ASP A 238 -3.56 -18.82 12.38
N GLN A 239 -2.23 -18.96 12.50
CA GLN A 239 -1.40 -17.97 13.18
C GLN A 239 -1.23 -16.65 12.40
N ILE A 240 -1.46 -16.62 11.08
CA ILE A 240 -1.17 -15.46 10.24
C ILE A 240 -2.22 -15.17 9.17
N HIS A 241 -3.03 -16.15 8.76
CA HIS A 241 -3.97 -16.00 7.65
C HIS A 241 -5.37 -15.62 8.14
N PRO A 242 -6.08 -14.71 7.46
CA PRO A 242 -7.44 -14.35 7.83
C PRO A 242 -8.40 -15.53 7.64
N ASN A 243 -9.42 -15.61 8.50
CA ASN A 243 -10.60 -16.45 8.28
C ASN A 243 -11.65 -15.69 7.45
N ASN A 244 -12.83 -16.30 7.27
CA ASN A 244 -13.94 -15.66 6.54
C ASN A 244 -14.34 -14.28 7.10
N LYS A 245 -14.26 -14.06 8.42
CA LYS A 245 -14.55 -12.76 9.04
C LYS A 245 -13.47 -11.74 8.68
N GLY A 246 -12.20 -12.13 8.77
CA GLY A 246 -11.08 -11.27 8.36
C GLY A 246 -11.15 -10.90 6.87
N TYR A 247 -11.41 -11.88 5.99
CA TYR A 247 -11.57 -11.60 4.55
C TYR A 247 -12.76 -10.70 4.23
N ARG A 248 -13.86 -10.80 5.00
CA ARG A 248 -14.98 -9.87 4.88
C ARG A 248 -14.57 -8.44 5.20
N MET A 249 -13.82 -8.22 6.29
CA MET A 249 -13.33 -6.88 6.63
C MET A 249 -12.39 -6.31 5.58
N ILE A 250 -11.51 -7.14 5.01
CA ILE A 250 -10.61 -6.72 3.93
C ILE A 250 -11.43 -6.31 2.71
N ALA A 251 -12.40 -7.14 2.30
CA ALA A 251 -13.25 -6.85 1.16
C ALA A 251 -14.13 -5.61 1.37
N GLU A 252 -14.68 -5.42 2.57
CA GLU A 252 -15.45 -4.22 2.94
C GLU A 252 -14.58 -2.97 2.87
N GLY A 253 -13.34 -3.00 3.39
CA GLY A 253 -12.41 -1.88 3.24
C GLY A 253 -12.10 -1.52 1.79
N ILE A 254 -11.92 -2.52 0.92
CA ILE A 254 -11.72 -2.29 -0.51
C ILE A 254 -12.97 -1.69 -1.16
N LEU A 255 -14.16 -2.21 -0.84
CA LEU A 255 -15.42 -1.70 -1.38
C LEU A 255 -15.69 -0.26 -0.91
N ASP A 256 -15.43 0.04 0.36
CA ASP A 256 -15.55 1.39 0.92
C ASP A 256 -14.64 2.38 0.18
N GLU A 257 -13.38 2.00 -0.08
CA GLU A 257 -12.45 2.83 -0.85
C GLU A 257 -12.96 3.08 -2.27
N ILE A 258 -13.43 2.04 -2.96
CA ILE A 258 -13.99 2.15 -4.32
C ILE A 258 -15.20 3.10 -4.35
N ARG A 259 -16.05 3.03 -3.32
CA ARG A 259 -17.27 3.86 -3.18
C ARG A 259 -17.00 5.28 -2.67
N SER A 260 -15.89 5.51 -1.97
CA SER A 260 -15.60 6.77 -1.26
C SER A 260 -15.69 8.01 -2.17
N GLY A 261 -15.44 7.86 -3.47
CA GLY A 261 -15.60 8.92 -4.45
C GLY A 261 -17.05 9.42 -4.64
N GLU A 262 -18.08 8.70 -4.19
CA GLU A 262 -19.50 9.17 -4.26
C GLU A 262 -19.83 10.17 -3.13
N HIS A 263 -19.14 10.11 -1.98
CA HIS A 263 -19.43 10.96 -0.82
C HIS A 263 -18.93 12.41 -0.98
N VAL A 264 -17.88 12.62 -1.78
CA VAL A 264 -17.36 13.96 -2.08
C VAL A 264 -18.30 14.72 -3.04
N SER A 265 -18.96 14.03 -3.97
CA SER A 265 -19.92 14.67 -4.88
C SER A 265 -21.27 14.99 -4.24
N ALA A 266 -21.71 14.23 -3.24
CA ALA A 266 -23.01 14.44 -2.58
C ALA A 266 -23.01 15.54 -1.50
N SER A 267 -21.85 16.12 -1.18
CA SER A 267 -21.70 17.20 -0.21
C SER A 267 -21.43 18.57 -0.85
N ALA A 268 -21.53 18.66 -2.18
CA ALA A 268 -21.30 19.86 -2.97
C ALA A 268 -22.58 20.47 -3.60
N GLU A 269 -23.78 20.05 -3.17
CA GLU A 269 -25.07 20.65 -3.55
C GLU A 269 -25.70 21.45 -2.41
#